data_AF-A0A832LTN3-F1
#
_entry.id   AF-A0A832LTN3-F1
#
_cell.length_a   1.000
_cell.length_b   1.000
_cell.length_c   1.000
_cell.angle_alpha   90.00
_cell.angle_beta   90.00
_cell.angle_gamma   90.00
#
_symmetry.space_group_name_H-M   'P 1'
#
loop_
_entity.id
_entity.type
_entity.pdbx_description
1 polymer ?
#
loop_
_entity_poly.entity_id
_entity_poly.type
_entity_poly.pdbx_seq_one_letter_code
_entity_poly.pdbx_strand_id
1 'polypeptide(L)'
;MGRCLALALLMIALLVWEGCSVAGLRGIVTRTEKDTYTHTRQDTTFTVEYQNAPGERGVVYPSNRTITSQRALEQYDSTAERFYPNFIRFAVFESAGLLATGPSDQAVGGGIFGVYVDPSEAFSDNIRPKSAVFTGFLSRFATIEFPLYWFDELPTWTIGTSVGELFQFEATNARAVVGTFPIYLRKRYFLRDQIPYVTLTGAVGLGFSPSQYLNLAASLDVGSLGGLNVRALTGIVLGRSLEQETIVQPYVGIGVSVLDFHNHPRELRRQWKDHEHSSWSIGLARIEPFLLLSGGDTAATSPSIGLQLQLAPTTVAFPVGDHRICAGVDLFNFVFAYRQQSGNRNS
;
A
#
# COMPACT_ATOMS: atom_id res chain seq x y z
N MET A 1 -13.01 -16.47 -23.04
CA MET A 1 -13.52 -15.08 -22.91
C MET A 1 -14.54 -14.89 -21.78
N GLY A 2 -15.72 -15.55 -21.78
CA GLY A 2 -16.78 -15.24 -20.82
C GLY A 2 -16.51 -15.58 -19.35
N ARG A 3 -15.76 -16.66 -19.05
CA ARG A 3 -15.63 -17.17 -17.68
C ARG A 3 -14.60 -16.44 -16.80
N CYS A 4 -13.45 -16.02 -17.36
CA CYS A 4 -12.45 -15.26 -16.60
C CYS A 4 -12.84 -13.79 -16.42
N LEU A 5 -13.45 -13.16 -17.43
CA LEU A 5 -14.01 -11.82 -17.29
C LEU A 5 -15.18 -11.83 -16.30
N ALA A 6 -16.02 -12.88 -16.32
CA ALA A 6 -17.06 -13.08 -15.32
C ALA A 6 -16.47 -13.34 -13.92
N LEU A 7 -15.35 -14.06 -13.77
CA LEU A 7 -14.69 -14.25 -12.48
C LEU A 7 -14.06 -12.95 -11.95
N ALA A 8 -13.43 -12.14 -12.81
CA ALA A 8 -12.90 -10.83 -12.43
C ALA A 8 -14.02 -9.84 -12.08
N LEU A 9 -15.10 -9.81 -12.87
CA LEU A 9 -16.30 -9.01 -12.57
C LEU A 9 -17.06 -9.54 -11.35
N LEU A 10 -17.09 -10.85 -11.10
CA LEU A 10 -17.68 -11.46 -9.91
C LEU A 10 -16.83 -11.17 -8.67
N MET A 11 -15.50 -11.13 -8.79
CA MET A 11 -14.59 -10.72 -7.72
C MET A 11 -14.73 -9.23 -7.40
N ILE A 12 -14.82 -8.37 -8.42
CA ILE A 12 -15.10 -6.94 -8.24
C ILE A 12 -16.52 -6.75 -7.69
N ALA A 13 -17.51 -7.51 -8.16
CA ALA A 13 -18.87 -7.48 -7.64
C ALA A 13 -18.98 -8.03 -6.22
N LEU A 14 -18.21 -9.05 -5.84
CA LEU A 14 -18.14 -9.58 -4.46
C LEU A 14 -17.45 -8.58 -3.52
N LEU A 15 -16.42 -7.86 -4.00
CA LEU A 15 -15.79 -6.76 -3.28
C LEU A 15 -16.71 -5.53 -3.11
N VAL A 16 -17.73 -5.39 -3.96
CA VAL A 16 -18.72 -4.29 -3.92
C VAL A 16 -20.02 -4.71 -3.20
N TRP A 17 -20.38 -5.99 -3.21
CA TRP A 17 -21.63 -6.53 -2.65
C TRP A 17 -21.50 -6.92 -1.17
N GLU A 18 -20.32 -7.35 -0.74
CA GLU A 18 -19.98 -7.34 0.68
C GLU A 18 -19.63 -5.90 1.04
N GLY A 19 -20.64 -5.13 1.47
CA GLY A 19 -20.51 -3.85 2.14
C GLY A 19 -19.73 -3.97 3.46
N CYS A 20 -18.52 -4.52 3.42
CA CYS A 20 -17.53 -4.48 4.46
C CYS A 20 -17.08 -3.02 4.52
N SER A 21 -17.86 -2.26 5.28
CA SER A 21 -17.79 -0.83 5.51
C SER A 21 -16.38 -0.26 5.34
N VAL A 22 -16.28 0.94 4.78
CA VAL A 22 -15.06 1.77 4.80
C VAL A 22 -14.44 1.81 6.23
N ALA A 23 -15.24 1.59 7.28
CA ALA A 23 -14.79 1.40 8.66
C ALA A 23 -14.00 0.10 8.93
N GLY A 24 -14.37 -1.03 8.33
CA GLY A 24 -13.64 -2.31 8.44
C GLY A 24 -12.28 -2.27 7.75
N LEU A 25 -12.23 -1.74 6.51
CA LEU A 25 -10.97 -1.48 5.80
C LEU A 25 -10.11 -0.45 6.54
N ARG A 26 -10.73 0.57 7.14
CA ARG A 26 -10.03 1.53 7.99
C ARG A 26 -9.46 0.88 9.24
N GLY A 27 -10.17 -0.06 9.89
CA GLY A 27 -9.66 -0.81 11.05
C GLY A 27 -8.51 -1.76 10.71
N ILE A 28 -8.49 -2.28 9.48
CA ILE A 28 -7.39 -3.10 8.95
C ILE A 28 -6.12 -2.26 8.77
N VAL A 29 -6.24 -1.03 8.27
CA VAL A 29 -5.08 -0.17 7.95
C VAL A 29 -4.68 0.75 9.12
N THR A 30 -5.65 1.14 9.95
CA THR A 30 -5.49 2.11 11.04
C THR A 30 -6.07 1.56 12.34
N ARG A 31 -5.24 1.55 13.39
CA ARG A 31 -5.64 1.28 14.76
C ARG A 31 -6.07 2.58 15.43
N THR A 32 -7.29 2.62 15.95
CA THR A 32 -7.78 3.76 16.74
C THR A 32 -7.68 3.41 18.22
N GLU A 33 -6.97 4.24 18.99
CA GLU A 33 -6.92 4.19 20.45
C GLU A 33 -7.72 5.34 21.03
N LYS A 34 -8.50 5.08 22.09
CA LYS A 34 -9.32 6.08 22.77
C LYS A 34 -8.79 6.29 24.18
N ASP A 35 -8.39 7.52 24.47
CA ASP A 35 -8.00 7.93 25.81
C ASP A 35 -9.14 8.72 26.45
N THR A 36 -9.40 8.45 27.73
CA THR A 36 -10.37 9.19 28.53
C THR A 36 -9.63 10.02 29.57
N TYR A 37 -9.86 11.33 29.54
CA TYR A 37 -9.32 12.29 30.50
C TYR A 37 -10.45 12.83 31.34
N THR A 38 -10.39 12.62 32.65
CA THR A 38 -11.33 13.17 33.61
C THR A 38 -10.85 14.55 34.07
N HIS A 39 -11.67 15.57 33.87
CA HIS A 39 -11.43 16.92 34.35
C HIS A 39 -12.21 17.16 35.64
N THR A 40 -11.53 17.67 36.67
CA THR A 40 -12.15 18.05 37.94
C THR A 40 -12.02 19.55 38.10
N ARG A 41 -13.14 20.26 38.06
CA ARG A 41 -13.23 21.69 38.35
C ARG A 41 -13.74 21.88 39.78
N GLN A 42 -12.95 22.56 40.58
CA GLN A 42 -13.32 22.95 41.93
C GLN A 42 -13.54 24.45 41.98
N ASP A 43 -14.72 24.86 42.41
CA ASP A 43 -15.02 26.25 42.72
C ASP A 43 -15.41 26.37 44.20
N THR A 44 -14.95 27.43 44.85
CA THR A 44 -15.18 27.68 46.28
C THR A 44 -15.62 29.10 46.48
N THR A 45 -16.88 29.29 46.84
CA THR A 45 -17.49 30.60 47.06
C THR A 45 -17.57 30.85 48.56
N PHE A 46 -17.00 31.98 48.99
CA PHE A 46 -17.11 32.47 50.35
C PHE A 46 -18.11 33.61 50.40
N THR A 47 -19.21 33.40 51.12
CA THR A 47 -20.18 34.46 51.42
C THR A 47 -19.98 34.90 52.85
N VAL A 48 -19.69 36.18 53.05
CA VAL A 48 -19.54 36.77 54.39
C VAL A 48 -20.72 37.70 54.63
N GLU A 49 -21.54 37.36 55.61
CA GLU A 49 -22.67 38.20 56.03
C GLU A 49 -22.33 38.85 57.37
N TYR A 50 -22.52 40.16 57.44
CA TYR A 50 -22.38 40.94 58.67
C TYR A 50 -23.77 41.37 59.11
N GLN A 51 -24.23 40.86 60.25
CA GLN A 51 -25.47 41.34 60.85
C GLN A 51 -25.15 42.33 61.96
N ASN A 52 -25.50 43.59 61.72
CA ASN A 52 -25.45 44.65 62.73
C ASN A 52 -26.86 44.78 63.32
N ALA A 53 -27.00 44.63 64.63
CA ALA A 53 -28.25 45.00 65.30
C ALA A 53 -28.47 46.52 65.15
N PRO A 54 -29.69 47.00 64.84
CA PRO A 54 -29.98 48.43 64.84
C PRO A 54 -29.85 48.96 66.28
N GLY A 55 -28.81 49.74 66.54
CA GLY A 55 -28.60 50.39 67.84
C GLY A 55 -29.39 51.69 67.95
N GLU A 56 -30.12 51.89 69.04
CA GLU A 56 -30.62 53.22 69.39
C GLU A 56 -29.43 54.09 69.84
N ARG A 57 -29.30 55.28 69.24
CA ARG A 57 -28.35 56.35 69.59
C ARG A 57 -26.85 56.05 69.37
N GLY A 58 -26.48 55.59 68.17
CA GLY A 58 -25.12 55.77 67.64
C GLY A 58 -24.00 54.93 68.28
N VAL A 59 -24.33 53.99 69.16
CA VAL A 59 -23.38 52.99 69.67
C VAL A 59 -23.46 51.74 68.79
N VAL A 60 -22.38 51.44 68.07
CA VAL A 60 -22.25 50.25 67.22
C VAL A 60 -21.69 49.10 68.04
N TYR A 61 -22.46 48.03 68.24
CA TYR A 61 -22.00 46.80 68.89
C TYR A 61 -21.12 45.95 67.95
N PRO A 62 -20.21 45.10 68.46
CA PRO A 62 -19.44 44.18 67.62
C PRO A 62 -20.39 43.28 66.84
N SER A 63 -20.22 43.26 65.52
CA SER A 63 -21.14 42.58 64.61
C SER A 63 -20.95 41.06 64.64
N ASN A 64 -22.05 40.31 64.57
CA ASN A 64 -21.96 38.87 64.34
C ASN A 64 -21.57 38.64 62.88
N ARG A 65 -20.45 37.94 62.67
CA ARG A 65 -19.95 37.56 61.35
C ARG A 65 -20.29 36.10 61.09
N THR A 66 -21.14 35.85 60.11
CA THR A 66 -21.40 34.50 59.60
C THR A 66 -20.64 34.31 58.30
N ILE A 67 -19.76 33.31 58.23
CA ILE A 67 -19.02 32.95 57.03
C ILE A 67 -19.61 31.64 56.50
N THR A 68 -20.27 31.70 55.35
CA THR A 68 -20.78 30.52 54.67
C THR A 68 -19.83 30.17 53.53
N SER A 69 -19.21 29.00 53.61
CA SER A 69 -18.35 28.46 52.55
C SER A 69 -19.14 27.42 51.77
N GLN A 70 -19.34 27.64 50.47
CA GLN A 70 -19.91 26.64 49.58
C GLN A 70 -18.84 26.15 48.60
N ARG A 71 -18.72 24.83 48.48
CA ARG A 71 -17.80 24.17 47.55
C ARG A 71 -18.61 23.47 46.49
N ALA A 72 -18.40 23.83 45.23
CA ALA A 72 -18.93 23.11 44.08
C ALA A 72 -17.80 22.30 43.44
N LEU A 73 -18.08 21.02 43.18
CA LEU A 73 -17.18 20.13 42.46
C LEU A 73 -17.90 19.65 41.21
N GLU A 74 -17.38 20.05 40.05
CA GLU A 74 -17.84 19.58 38.76
C GLU A 74 -16.79 18.62 38.20
N GLN A 75 -17.25 17.44 37.76
CA GLN A 75 -16.39 16.45 37.13
C GLN A 75 -17.01 16.07 35.80
N TYR A 76 -16.21 16.14 34.74
CA TYR A 76 -16.64 15.72 33.41
C TYR A 76 -15.50 15.01 32.69
N ASP A 77 -15.86 14.03 31.86
CA ASP A 77 -14.91 13.26 31.08
C ASP A 77 -14.80 13.85 29.66
N SER A 78 -13.58 13.89 29.16
CA SER A 78 -13.26 14.21 27.77
C SER A 78 -12.57 13.01 27.12
N THR A 79 -12.87 12.74 25.85
CA THR A 79 -12.27 11.62 25.14
C THR A 79 -11.46 12.11 23.95
N ALA A 80 -10.25 11.60 23.77
CA ALA A 80 -9.42 11.87 22.60
C ALA A 80 -9.12 10.58 21.84
N GLU A 81 -9.17 10.65 20.52
CA GLU A 81 -8.85 9.52 19.63
C GLU A 81 -7.46 9.70 19.03
N ARG A 82 -6.68 8.62 18.99
CA ARG A 82 -5.34 8.56 18.39
C ARG A 82 -5.33 7.51 17.28
N PHE A 83 -4.74 7.85 16.14
CA PHE A 83 -4.73 6.99 14.95
C PHE A 83 -3.31 6.54 14.63
N TYR A 84 -3.09 5.22 14.63
CA TYR A 84 -1.80 4.58 14.36
C TYR A 84 -1.90 3.68 13.13
N PRO A 85 -0.80 3.45 12.39
CA PRO A 85 -0.76 2.39 11.39
C PRO A 85 -0.97 1.03 12.04
N ASN A 86 -1.76 0.18 11.41
CA ASN A 86 -2.00 -1.19 11.87
C ASN A 86 -1.30 -2.25 10.99
N PHE A 87 -0.51 -1.82 10.00
CA PHE A 87 0.18 -2.70 9.04
C PHE A 87 1.67 -2.38 8.97
N ILE A 88 2.50 -3.40 8.72
CA ILE A 88 3.93 -3.25 8.42
C ILE A 88 4.17 -3.01 6.93
N ARG A 89 3.38 -3.63 6.06
CA ARG A 89 3.50 -3.42 4.61
C ARG A 89 2.14 -3.35 3.96
N PHE A 90 1.96 -2.40 3.06
CA PHE A 90 0.81 -2.31 2.16
C PHE A 90 1.31 -1.97 0.77
N ALA A 91 1.16 -2.88 -0.19
CA ALA A 91 1.61 -2.73 -1.57
C ALA A 91 0.47 -2.98 -2.54
N VAL A 92 0.22 -2.06 -3.47
CA VAL A 92 -0.81 -2.28 -4.50
C VAL A 92 -0.33 -3.24 -5.57
N PHE A 93 0.91 -3.08 -6.04
CA PHE A 93 1.48 -3.93 -7.06
C PHE A 93 2.96 -4.17 -6.81
N GLU A 94 3.39 -5.41 -7.03
CA GLU A 94 4.78 -5.83 -7.00
C GLU A 94 5.03 -6.73 -8.20
N SER A 95 6.10 -6.48 -8.95
CA SER A 95 6.52 -7.33 -10.06
C SER A 95 8.03 -7.52 -10.09
N ALA A 96 8.48 -8.67 -10.58
CA ALA A 96 9.88 -8.98 -10.72
C ALA A 96 10.16 -9.80 -11.98
N GLY A 97 11.26 -9.48 -12.66
CA GLY A 97 11.83 -10.34 -13.70
C GLY A 97 12.61 -11.47 -13.04
N LEU A 98 12.38 -12.70 -13.48
CA LEU A 98 13.01 -13.89 -12.93
C LEU A 98 14.04 -14.49 -13.90
N LEU A 99 15.11 -14.99 -13.31
CA LEU A 99 16.25 -15.68 -13.88
C LEU A 99 16.33 -17.08 -13.27
N ALA A 100 17.07 -17.97 -13.95
CA ALA A 100 17.23 -19.37 -13.56
C ALA A 100 15.91 -20.15 -13.48
N THR A 101 14.88 -19.71 -14.23
CA THR A 101 13.55 -20.34 -14.22
C THR A 101 13.35 -21.34 -15.36
N GLY A 102 14.03 -21.17 -16.48
CA GLY A 102 13.90 -22.07 -17.64
C GLY A 102 14.92 -21.76 -18.75
N PRO A 103 14.89 -22.51 -19.86
CA PRO A 103 15.70 -22.24 -21.05
C PRO A 103 15.40 -20.87 -21.67
N SER A 104 16.43 -20.19 -22.18
CA SER A 104 16.29 -18.84 -22.74
C SER A 104 15.38 -18.77 -23.97
N ASP A 105 15.26 -19.86 -24.71
CA ASP A 105 14.41 -20.02 -25.91
C ASP A 105 12.94 -20.31 -25.57
N GLN A 106 12.61 -20.54 -24.29
CA GLN A 106 11.25 -20.73 -23.80
C GLN A 106 10.81 -19.60 -22.84
N ALA A 107 11.47 -18.45 -22.91
CA ALA A 107 11.19 -17.34 -22.02
C ALA A 107 9.86 -16.65 -22.34
N VAL A 108 9.22 -16.12 -21.31
CA VAL A 108 8.07 -15.20 -21.44
C VAL A 108 8.51 -13.83 -21.97
N GLY A 109 9.71 -13.40 -21.60
CA GLY A 109 10.25 -12.10 -21.99
C GLY A 109 9.68 -10.90 -21.20
N GLY A 110 9.37 -11.07 -19.91
CA GLY A 110 8.84 -9.99 -19.06
C GLY A 110 9.82 -8.86 -18.71
N GLY A 111 11.09 -8.96 -19.12
CA GLY A 111 12.15 -7.98 -18.83
C GLY A 111 12.61 -7.98 -17.37
N ILE A 112 13.51 -7.06 -17.03
CA ILE A 112 14.17 -7.00 -15.70
C ILE A 112 13.20 -6.85 -14.53
N PHE A 113 12.03 -6.25 -14.75
CA PHE A 113 11.02 -6.02 -13.72
C PHE A 113 9.75 -6.86 -13.90
N GLY A 114 9.68 -7.74 -14.90
CA GLY A 114 8.51 -8.59 -15.11
C GLY A 114 7.27 -7.89 -15.70
N VAL A 115 7.40 -6.63 -16.13
CA VAL A 115 6.30 -5.76 -16.59
C VAL A 115 6.12 -5.71 -18.11
N TYR A 116 7.09 -6.20 -18.89
CA TYR A 116 7.09 -6.09 -20.37
C TYR A 116 6.42 -7.28 -21.06
N VAL A 117 5.33 -7.80 -20.47
CA VAL A 117 4.53 -8.83 -21.14
C VAL A 117 3.63 -8.14 -22.17
N ASP A 118 3.61 -8.67 -23.40
CA ASP A 118 2.72 -8.13 -24.44
C ASP A 118 1.27 -8.27 -23.95
N PRO A 119 0.47 -7.17 -23.89
CA PRO A 119 -0.91 -7.22 -23.42
C PRO A 119 -1.79 -8.21 -24.19
N SER A 120 -1.47 -8.49 -25.47
CA SER A 120 -2.19 -9.47 -26.29
C SER A 120 -1.83 -10.91 -25.94
N GLU A 121 -0.66 -11.15 -25.35
CA GLU A 121 -0.16 -12.47 -24.94
C GLU A 121 -0.38 -12.74 -23.44
N ALA A 122 -0.39 -11.69 -22.61
CA ALA A 122 -0.55 -11.75 -21.15
C ALA A 122 -1.85 -12.45 -20.69
N PHE A 123 -2.86 -12.53 -21.56
CA PHE A 123 -4.16 -13.15 -21.31
C PHE A 123 -4.49 -14.29 -22.28
N SER A 124 -3.50 -14.76 -23.06
CA SER A 124 -3.66 -15.86 -24.00
C SER A 124 -3.22 -17.18 -23.37
N ASP A 125 -3.86 -18.28 -23.75
CA ASP A 125 -3.46 -19.62 -23.29
C ASP A 125 -2.09 -20.07 -23.85
N ASN A 126 -1.56 -19.34 -24.84
CA ASN A 126 -0.30 -19.64 -25.52
C ASN A 126 0.56 -18.39 -25.63
N ILE A 127 1.42 -18.16 -24.65
CA ILE A 127 2.46 -17.13 -24.75
C ILE A 127 3.50 -17.62 -25.75
N ARG A 128 3.82 -16.80 -26.75
CA ARG A 128 4.88 -17.16 -27.70
C ARG A 128 6.22 -17.10 -26.96
N PRO A 129 7.01 -18.18 -27.00
CA PRO A 129 8.32 -18.16 -26.39
C PRO A 129 9.21 -17.13 -27.09
N LYS A 130 9.92 -16.33 -26.30
CA LYS A 130 10.86 -15.31 -26.75
C LYS A 130 12.26 -15.71 -26.32
N SER A 131 13.27 -15.20 -27.01
CA SER A 131 14.65 -15.29 -26.53
C SER A 131 14.90 -14.13 -25.56
N ALA A 132 15.04 -14.44 -24.26
CA ALA A 132 15.27 -13.41 -23.25
C ALA A 132 16.15 -13.93 -22.10
N VAL A 133 16.89 -13.00 -21.47
CA VAL A 133 17.69 -13.28 -20.28
C VAL A 133 16.78 -13.52 -19.07
N PHE A 134 15.77 -12.67 -18.89
CA PHE A 134 14.72 -12.85 -17.87
C PHE A 134 13.66 -13.78 -18.42
N THR A 135 13.74 -15.04 -18.02
CA THR A 135 12.97 -16.15 -18.54
C THR A 135 11.54 -16.16 -18.01
N GLY A 136 11.37 -15.75 -16.75
CA GLY A 136 10.08 -15.72 -16.07
C GLY A 136 9.76 -14.37 -15.44
N PHE A 137 8.60 -14.30 -14.79
CA PHE A 137 8.22 -13.15 -13.98
C PHE A 137 7.39 -13.56 -12.76
N LEU A 138 7.41 -12.71 -11.74
CA LEU A 138 6.55 -12.75 -10.57
C LEU A 138 5.69 -11.50 -10.57
N SER A 139 4.41 -11.63 -10.27
CA SER A 139 3.51 -10.49 -10.02
C SER A 139 2.63 -10.74 -8.82
N ARG A 140 2.48 -9.74 -7.94
CA ARG A 140 1.59 -9.77 -6.77
C ARG A 140 0.72 -8.51 -6.75
N PHE A 141 -0.53 -8.70 -6.32
CA PHE A 141 -1.52 -7.64 -6.24
C PHE A 141 -2.01 -7.48 -4.80
N ALA A 142 -2.14 -6.24 -4.35
CA ALA A 142 -2.70 -5.85 -3.06
C ALA A 142 -2.14 -6.70 -1.90
N THR A 143 -0.84 -6.57 -1.66
CA THR A 143 -0.15 -7.23 -0.55
C THR A 143 -0.38 -6.43 0.72
N ILE A 144 -0.77 -7.11 1.79
CA ILE A 144 -0.85 -6.53 3.13
C ILE A 144 -0.14 -7.42 4.13
N GLU A 145 0.57 -6.81 5.07
CA GLU A 145 1.29 -7.50 6.12
C GLU A 145 1.10 -6.84 7.46
N PHE A 146 0.90 -7.67 8.47
CA PHE A 146 0.68 -7.28 9.85
C PHE A 146 1.86 -7.73 10.72
N PRO A 147 2.21 -6.96 11.75
CA PRO A 147 3.19 -7.38 12.73
C PRO A 147 2.67 -8.62 13.49
N LEU A 148 3.55 -9.60 13.69
CA LEU A 148 3.27 -10.77 14.51
C LEU A 148 3.95 -10.61 15.87
N TYR A 149 3.16 -10.39 16.93
CA TYR A 149 3.65 -10.13 18.28
C TYR A 149 3.83 -11.41 19.12
N TRP A 150 4.14 -12.55 18.50
CA TRP A 150 4.40 -13.79 19.26
C TRP A 150 5.72 -13.77 20.02
N PHE A 151 6.64 -12.89 19.62
CA PHE A 151 7.95 -12.75 20.23
C PHE A 151 8.10 -11.28 20.64
N ASP A 152 7.78 -10.98 21.91
CA ASP A 152 7.76 -9.62 22.47
C ASP A 152 9.07 -8.84 22.25
N GLU A 153 10.19 -9.54 22.07
CA GLU A 153 11.52 -8.97 21.86
C GLU A 153 11.92 -8.79 20.38
N LEU A 154 11.15 -9.33 19.42
CA LEU A 154 11.52 -9.36 18.00
C LEU A 154 10.35 -8.93 17.08
N PRO A 155 9.98 -7.63 17.06
CA PRO A 155 8.80 -7.12 16.35
C PRO A 155 8.94 -7.10 14.81
N THR A 156 9.94 -7.79 14.26
CA THR A 156 10.20 -7.85 12.81
C THR A 156 9.63 -9.08 12.12
N TRP A 157 8.93 -9.94 12.85
CA TRP A 157 8.10 -10.98 12.27
C TRP A 157 6.80 -10.39 11.76
N THR A 158 6.40 -10.79 10.57
CA THR A 158 5.11 -10.38 9.99
C THR A 158 4.38 -11.57 9.40
N ILE A 159 3.06 -11.49 9.46
CA ILE A 159 2.17 -12.37 8.73
C ILE A 159 1.41 -11.54 7.71
N GLY A 160 1.27 -12.05 6.50
CA GLY A 160 0.61 -11.30 5.44
C GLY A 160 0.02 -12.16 4.36
N THR A 161 -0.66 -11.49 3.44
CA THR A 161 -1.29 -12.10 2.28
C THR A 161 -1.33 -11.12 1.11
N SER A 162 -1.67 -11.63 -0.07
CA SER A 162 -1.90 -10.83 -1.27
C SER A 162 -3.21 -11.29 -1.92
N VAL A 163 -3.94 -10.39 -2.57
CA VAL A 163 -5.18 -10.78 -3.29
C VAL A 163 -4.88 -11.83 -4.37
N GLY A 164 -3.79 -11.64 -5.10
CA GLY A 164 -3.31 -12.59 -6.10
C GLY A 164 -1.79 -12.58 -6.22
N GLU A 165 -1.21 -13.74 -6.47
CA GLU A 165 0.20 -13.96 -6.81
C GLU A 165 0.26 -14.85 -8.05
N LEU A 166 1.15 -14.50 -8.99
CA LEU A 166 1.46 -15.28 -10.18
C LEU A 166 2.98 -15.43 -10.29
N PHE A 167 3.45 -16.67 -10.36
CA PHE A 167 4.77 -17.01 -10.89
C PHE A 167 4.59 -17.62 -12.27
N GLN A 168 5.24 -17.02 -13.26
CA GLN A 168 5.37 -17.60 -14.59
C GLN A 168 6.85 -17.89 -14.82
N PHE A 169 7.23 -19.16 -14.88
CA PHE A 169 8.64 -19.55 -15.00
C PHE A 169 9.12 -19.65 -16.46
N GLU A 170 8.22 -20.01 -17.37
CA GLU A 170 8.45 -20.20 -18.80
C GLU A 170 7.20 -19.76 -19.57
N ALA A 171 7.25 -19.68 -20.90
CA ALA A 171 6.11 -19.28 -21.72
C ALA A 171 4.89 -20.25 -21.60
N THR A 172 5.09 -21.48 -21.13
CA THR A 172 4.03 -22.48 -20.96
C THR A 172 3.41 -22.45 -19.57
N ASN A 173 2.09 -22.64 -19.49
CA ASN A 173 1.33 -22.66 -18.24
C ASN A 173 1.58 -23.91 -17.37
N ALA A 174 2.17 -24.97 -17.93
CA ALA A 174 2.64 -26.16 -17.23
C ALA A 174 3.54 -25.84 -16.03
N ARG A 175 4.30 -24.72 -16.10
CA ARG A 175 5.16 -24.22 -15.02
C ARG A 175 4.68 -22.88 -14.44
N ALA A 176 3.40 -22.53 -14.63
CA ALA A 176 2.81 -21.36 -14.00
C ALA A 176 2.20 -21.74 -12.63
N VAL A 177 2.33 -20.85 -11.66
CA VAL A 177 1.77 -21.00 -10.31
C VAL A 177 0.96 -19.78 -9.99
N VAL A 178 -0.29 -19.99 -9.60
CA VAL A 178 -1.17 -18.91 -9.18
C VAL A 178 -1.67 -19.18 -7.77
N GLY A 179 -1.57 -18.17 -6.90
CA GLY A 179 -2.14 -18.18 -5.57
C GLY A 179 -3.16 -17.06 -5.39
N THR A 180 -4.33 -17.39 -4.89
CA THR A 180 -5.30 -16.43 -4.34
C THR A 180 -5.17 -16.45 -2.83
N PHE A 181 -4.96 -15.28 -2.21
CA PHE A 181 -4.75 -15.16 -0.76
C PHE A 181 -3.68 -16.13 -0.19
N PRO A 182 -2.49 -16.25 -0.80
CA PRO A 182 -1.42 -17.01 -0.19
C PRO A 182 -1.04 -16.41 1.16
N ILE A 183 -0.63 -17.24 2.11
CA ILE A 183 -0.22 -16.81 3.45
C ILE A 183 1.30 -16.75 3.48
N TYR A 184 1.85 -15.62 3.91
CA TYR A 184 3.28 -15.45 4.10
C TYR A 184 3.61 -15.22 5.57
N LEU A 185 4.64 -15.92 6.02
CA LEU A 185 5.37 -15.58 7.23
C LEU A 185 6.70 -14.98 6.81
N ARG A 186 6.98 -13.75 7.24
CA ARG A 186 8.22 -13.04 6.87
C ARG A 186 8.96 -12.58 8.11
N LYS A 187 10.28 -12.57 8.01
CA LYS A 187 11.20 -12.04 9.02
C LYS A 187 12.07 -10.99 8.37
N ARG A 188 12.04 -9.78 8.91
CA ARG A 188 12.82 -8.64 8.41
C ARG A 188 13.99 -8.30 9.30
N TYR A 189 15.08 -7.93 8.66
CA TYR A 189 16.26 -7.34 9.29
C TYR A 189 16.52 -6.00 8.60
N PHE A 190 16.36 -4.92 9.36
CA PHE A 190 16.64 -3.58 8.85
C PHE A 190 18.15 -3.36 8.92
N LEU A 191 18.78 -3.23 7.76
CA LEU A 191 20.20 -2.85 7.63
C LEU A 191 20.36 -1.33 7.76
N ARG A 192 19.30 -0.59 7.42
CA ARG A 192 19.18 0.85 7.61
C ARG A 192 17.79 1.16 8.17
N ASP A 193 17.75 1.73 9.37
CA ASP A 193 16.53 2.11 10.10
C ASP A 193 15.99 3.51 9.72
N GLN A 194 16.63 4.15 8.73
CA GLN A 194 16.24 5.46 8.21
C GLN A 194 15.98 5.34 6.71
N ILE A 195 15.12 6.23 6.23
CA ILE A 195 14.64 6.20 4.87
C ILE A 195 15.72 6.70 3.88
N PRO A 196 15.86 6.09 2.68
CA PRO A 196 15.23 4.85 2.22
C PRO A 196 15.66 3.64 3.04
N TYR A 197 14.68 2.84 3.46
CA TYR A 197 14.94 1.62 4.22
C TYR A 197 15.70 0.63 3.34
N VAL A 198 16.64 -0.07 3.98
CA VAL A 198 17.34 -1.20 3.40
C VAL A 198 17.03 -2.39 4.29
N THR A 199 16.33 -3.38 3.75
CA THR A 199 15.85 -4.52 4.53
C THR A 199 16.25 -5.83 3.87
N LEU A 200 16.73 -6.76 4.69
CA LEU A 200 16.90 -8.16 4.32
C LEU A 200 15.71 -8.93 4.88
N THR A 201 14.94 -9.57 4.02
CA THR A 201 13.71 -10.27 4.37
C THR A 201 13.86 -11.75 4.03
N GLY A 202 13.65 -12.62 5.02
CA GLY A 202 13.39 -14.05 4.80
C GLY A 202 11.88 -14.30 4.80
N ALA A 203 11.39 -15.15 3.92
CA ALA A 203 9.96 -15.40 3.74
C ALA A 203 9.66 -16.87 3.46
N VAL A 204 8.55 -17.33 4.05
CA VAL A 204 7.90 -18.60 3.74
C VAL A 204 6.48 -18.27 3.31
N GLY A 205 6.11 -18.67 2.09
CA GLY A 205 4.79 -18.48 1.49
C GLY A 205 4.10 -19.81 1.24
N LEU A 206 2.80 -19.88 1.53
CA LEU A 206 1.95 -21.03 1.28
C LEU A 206 0.76 -20.59 0.43
N GLY A 207 0.65 -21.18 -0.77
CA GLY A 207 -0.52 -21.04 -1.64
C GLY A 207 -1.34 -22.33 -1.63
N PHE A 208 -2.66 -22.21 -1.57
CA PHE A 208 -3.58 -23.34 -1.50
C PHE A 208 -4.49 -23.48 -2.72
N SER A 209 -4.77 -22.37 -3.42
CA SER A 209 -5.67 -22.32 -4.55
C SER A 209 -5.28 -21.17 -5.49
N PRO A 210 -5.43 -21.31 -6.81
CA PRO A 210 -5.71 -22.55 -7.53
C PRO A 210 -4.52 -23.54 -7.52
N SER A 211 -3.29 -23.05 -7.40
CA SER A 211 -2.10 -23.87 -7.25
C SER A 211 -1.78 -24.12 -5.78
N GLN A 212 -1.28 -25.31 -5.46
CA GLN A 212 -0.80 -25.66 -4.11
C GLN A 212 0.73 -25.63 -4.10
N TYR A 213 1.32 -24.70 -3.38
CA TYR A 213 2.77 -24.53 -3.38
C TYR A 213 3.31 -23.96 -2.07
N LEU A 214 4.57 -24.28 -1.83
CA LEU A 214 5.44 -23.70 -0.82
C LEU A 214 6.48 -22.85 -1.54
N ASN A 215 6.61 -21.59 -1.14
CA ASN A 215 7.62 -20.68 -1.62
C ASN A 215 8.57 -20.33 -0.47
N LEU A 216 9.85 -20.68 -0.61
CA LEU A 216 10.89 -20.25 0.32
C LEU A 216 11.70 -19.17 -0.38
N ALA A 217 11.70 -17.96 0.18
CA ALA A 217 12.28 -16.79 -0.48
C ALA A 217 13.12 -15.94 0.47
N ALA A 218 14.10 -15.26 -0.09
CA ALA A 218 14.83 -14.18 0.55
C ALA A 218 14.85 -12.97 -0.39
N SER A 219 14.77 -11.76 0.18
CA SER A 219 14.85 -10.52 -0.60
C SER A 219 15.68 -9.46 0.11
N LEU A 220 16.40 -8.69 -0.69
CA LEU A 220 17.01 -7.42 -0.29
C LEU A 220 16.18 -6.31 -0.92
N ASP A 221 15.45 -5.59 -0.08
CA ASP A 221 14.53 -4.55 -0.50
C ASP A 221 15.15 -3.18 -0.14
N VAL A 222 15.23 -2.28 -1.13
CA VAL A 222 15.69 -0.91 -0.97
C VAL A 222 14.55 0.02 -1.39
N GLY A 223 14.11 0.85 -0.47
CA GLY A 223 13.12 1.86 -0.78
C GLY A 223 12.28 2.27 0.41
N SER A 224 11.07 2.66 0.07
CA SER A 224 10.08 3.33 0.88
C SER A 224 10.47 4.77 1.15
N LEU A 225 9.78 5.66 0.44
CA LEU A 225 9.04 6.80 0.95
C LEU A 225 8.31 7.37 -0.29
N GLY A 226 7.01 7.07 -0.40
CA GLY A 226 6.23 7.20 -1.64
C GLY A 226 5.94 5.90 -2.38
N GLY A 227 6.05 4.76 -1.69
CA GLY A 227 5.53 3.50 -2.22
C GLY A 227 6.28 2.91 -3.42
N LEU A 228 7.44 3.43 -3.81
CA LEU A 228 8.29 2.79 -4.82
C LEU A 228 9.46 2.07 -4.14
N ASN A 229 9.54 0.75 -4.28
CA ASN A 229 10.67 -0.02 -3.77
C ASN A 229 11.30 -0.83 -4.91
N VAL A 230 12.62 -0.97 -4.85
CA VAL A 230 13.38 -1.88 -5.71
C VAL A 230 13.81 -3.05 -4.85
N ARG A 231 13.76 -4.25 -5.42
CA ARG A 231 14.15 -5.46 -4.71
C ARG A 231 14.99 -6.41 -5.54
N ALA A 232 15.95 -7.04 -4.89
CA ALA A 232 16.56 -8.26 -5.38
C ALA A 232 15.97 -9.42 -4.57
N LEU A 233 15.55 -10.50 -5.24
CA LEU A 233 14.91 -11.64 -4.62
C LEU A 233 15.48 -12.95 -5.13
N THR A 234 15.46 -13.97 -4.29
CA THR A 234 15.82 -15.34 -4.66
C THR A 234 14.97 -16.30 -3.87
N GLY A 235 14.72 -17.48 -4.41
CA GLY A 235 13.95 -18.49 -3.71
C GLY A 235 13.77 -19.76 -4.49
N ILE A 236 12.91 -20.61 -3.96
CA ILE A 236 12.48 -21.87 -4.57
C ILE A 236 10.99 -22.05 -4.36
N VAL A 237 10.29 -22.42 -5.43
CA VAL A 237 8.88 -22.82 -5.39
C VAL A 237 8.81 -24.34 -5.52
N LEU A 238 8.11 -24.98 -4.58
CA LEU A 238 7.85 -26.41 -4.53
C LEU A 238 6.33 -26.60 -4.52
N GLY A 239 5.76 -27.34 -5.47
CA GLY A 239 4.30 -27.50 -5.47
C GLY A 239 3.72 -28.10 -6.73
N ARG A 240 2.44 -27.77 -6.96
CA ARG A 240 1.69 -28.12 -8.16
C ARG A 240 1.37 -26.86 -8.95
N SER A 241 1.66 -26.88 -10.25
CA SER A 241 1.34 -25.81 -11.18
C SER A 241 -0.17 -25.71 -11.45
N LEU A 242 -0.57 -24.73 -12.25
CA LEU A 242 -1.95 -24.56 -12.70
C LEU A 242 -2.48 -25.80 -13.46
N GLU A 243 -1.60 -26.48 -14.20
CA GLU A 243 -1.89 -27.72 -14.94
C GLU A 243 -1.67 -28.99 -14.10
N GLN A 244 -1.49 -28.84 -12.79
CA GLN A 244 -1.28 -29.92 -11.81
C GLN A 244 0.05 -30.69 -11.96
N GLU A 245 1.02 -30.16 -12.71
CA GLU A 245 2.36 -30.73 -12.75
C GLU A 245 3.13 -30.45 -11.47
N THR A 246 3.95 -31.40 -11.03
CA THR A 246 4.82 -31.18 -9.87
C THR A 246 6.00 -30.32 -10.29
N ILE A 247 6.22 -29.23 -9.57
CA ILE A 247 7.26 -28.25 -9.86
C ILE A 247 8.23 -28.11 -8.69
N VAL A 248 9.50 -28.00 -9.03
CA VAL A 248 10.60 -27.64 -8.14
C VAL A 248 11.44 -26.62 -8.87
N GLN A 249 11.17 -25.34 -8.61
CA GLN A 249 11.72 -24.27 -9.41
C GLN A 249 12.49 -23.25 -8.57
N PRO A 250 13.83 -23.23 -8.64
CA PRO A 250 14.59 -22.11 -8.13
C PRO A 250 14.37 -20.87 -8.99
N TYR A 251 14.53 -19.70 -8.38
CA TYR A 251 14.49 -18.43 -9.07
C TYR A 251 15.40 -17.40 -8.41
N VAL A 252 15.90 -16.48 -9.22
CA VAL A 252 16.58 -15.25 -8.81
C VAL A 252 15.96 -14.12 -9.60
N GLY A 253 15.72 -12.96 -9.01
CA GLY A 253 15.03 -11.90 -9.71
C GLY A 253 15.34 -10.53 -9.19
N ILE A 254 15.01 -9.55 -10.02
CA ILE A 254 15.03 -8.13 -9.68
C ILE A 254 13.60 -7.65 -9.88
N GLY A 255 13.11 -6.84 -8.96
CA GLY A 255 11.72 -6.39 -8.97
C GLY A 255 11.55 -4.97 -8.51
N VAL A 256 10.35 -4.49 -8.76
CA VAL A 256 9.84 -3.20 -8.30
C VAL A 256 8.47 -3.40 -7.67
N SER A 257 8.17 -2.58 -6.68
CA SER A 257 6.84 -2.46 -6.14
C SER A 257 6.42 -1.00 -6.12
N VAL A 258 5.13 -0.78 -6.34
CA VAL A 258 4.52 0.55 -6.49
C VAL A 258 3.35 0.65 -5.51
N LEU A 259 3.19 1.83 -4.92
CA LEU A 259 2.35 2.07 -3.75
C LEU A 259 2.60 1.06 -2.62
N ASP A 260 3.88 0.72 -2.40
CA ASP A 260 4.39 -0.20 -1.40
C ASP A 260 4.95 0.54 -0.18
N PHE A 261 4.06 0.85 0.74
CA PHE A 261 4.39 1.47 2.01
C PHE A 261 4.96 0.41 2.94
N HIS A 262 6.18 0.65 3.40
CA HIS A 262 6.85 -0.21 4.36
C HIS A 262 7.12 0.58 5.64
N ASN A 263 6.55 0.11 6.76
CA ASN A 263 6.71 0.72 8.07
C ASN A 263 7.74 -0.06 8.90
N HIS A 264 8.63 0.66 9.57
CA HIS A 264 9.43 0.09 10.63
C HIS A 264 8.54 -0.21 11.86
N PRO A 265 8.77 -1.30 12.63
CA PRO A 265 7.90 -1.63 13.77
C PRO A 265 7.74 -0.54 14.82
N ARG A 266 8.74 0.35 14.96
CA ARG A 266 8.65 1.55 15.83
C ARG A 266 7.61 2.56 15.33
N GLU A 267 7.37 2.65 14.04
CA GLU A 267 6.43 3.60 13.43
C GLU A 267 4.97 3.22 13.68
N LEU A 268 4.69 1.95 13.98
CA LEU A 268 3.37 1.48 14.45
C LEU A 268 2.95 2.09 15.79
N ARG A 269 3.90 2.69 16.52
CA ARG A 269 3.66 3.39 17.80
C ARG A 269 3.65 4.91 17.63
N ARG A 270 3.83 5.41 16.40
CA ARG A 270 3.79 6.82 16.05
C ARG A 270 2.46 7.12 15.36
N GLN A 271 1.79 8.19 15.75
CA GLN A 271 0.51 8.55 15.15
C GLN A 271 0.70 8.98 13.70
N TRP A 272 -0.27 8.72 12.83
CA TRP A 272 -0.22 9.11 11.41
C TRP A 272 0.19 10.56 11.18
N LYS A 273 -0.32 11.49 12.01
CA LYS A 273 -0.03 12.93 11.94
C LYS A 273 1.44 13.28 12.16
N ASP A 274 2.18 12.41 12.85
CA ASP A 274 3.57 12.65 13.24
C ASP A 274 4.53 11.89 12.32
N HIS A 275 4.06 11.08 11.37
CA HIS A 275 4.92 10.32 10.45
C HIS A 275 5.70 11.25 9.52
N GLU A 276 6.95 10.89 9.24
CA GLU A 276 7.76 11.60 8.26
C GLU A 276 7.26 11.29 6.84
N HIS A 277 7.03 12.33 6.03
CA HIS A 277 6.51 12.22 4.66
C HIS A 277 7.59 12.65 3.66
N SER A 278 7.97 11.83 2.68
CA SER A 278 8.76 12.27 1.51
C SER A 278 7.94 12.41 0.23
N SER A 279 6.77 11.79 0.16
CA SER A 279 6.00 11.71 -1.07
C SER A 279 5.08 12.89 -1.09
N TRP A 280 5.32 13.80 -2.03
CA TRP A 280 4.60 15.06 -2.10
C TRP A 280 3.18 14.87 -2.65
N SER A 281 2.93 13.79 -3.39
CA SER A 281 1.59 13.43 -3.86
C SER A 281 1.53 11.96 -4.29
N ILE A 282 0.50 11.26 -3.80
CA ILE A 282 0.06 9.95 -4.26
C ILE A 282 -1.38 10.14 -4.75
N GLY A 283 -1.60 10.13 -6.06
CA GLY A 283 -2.93 10.21 -6.65
C GLY A 283 -3.51 8.81 -6.87
N LEU A 284 -4.83 8.67 -6.87
CA LEU A 284 -5.50 7.40 -7.27
C LEU A 284 -5.59 7.26 -8.79
N ALA A 285 -5.91 8.37 -9.46
CA ALA A 285 -5.91 8.49 -10.91
C ALA A 285 -5.67 9.95 -11.29
N ARG A 286 -4.97 10.17 -12.39
CA ARG A 286 -4.80 11.47 -13.03
C ARG A 286 -5.13 11.32 -14.50
N ILE A 287 -5.92 12.25 -15.02
CA ILE A 287 -6.30 12.31 -16.44
C ILE A 287 -5.66 13.58 -17.00
N GLU A 288 -4.72 13.43 -17.92
CA GLU A 288 -4.01 14.52 -18.58
C GLU A 288 -4.35 14.52 -20.08
N PRO A 289 -5.05 15.54 -20.61
CA PRO A 289 -5.17 15.70 -22.06
C PRO A 289 -3.82 16.14 -22.63
N PHE A 290 -3.42 15.55 -23.77
CA PHE A 290 -2.17 15.91 -24.45
C PHE A 290 -2.37 16.01 -25.96
N LEU A 291 -1.52 16.79 -26.63
CA LEU A 291 -1.53 16.95 -28.08
C LEU A 291 -0.37 16.19 -28.69
N LEU A 292 -0.67 15.22 -29.56
CA LEU A 292 0.34 14.56 -30.38
C LEU A 292 0.59 15.40 -31.63
N LEU A 293 1.70 16.11 -31.64
CA LEU A 293 2.25 16.71 -32.85
C LEU A 293 3.03 15.62 -33.58
N SER A 294 2.46 15.07 -34.67
CA SER A 294 3.18 14.10 -35.49
C SER A 294 4.36 14.80 -36.18
N GLY A 295 5.59 14.39 -35.87
CA GLY A 295 6.81 14.86 -36.54
C GLY A 295 7.01 14.27 -37.94
N GLY A 296 5.97 14.26 -38.78
CA GLY A 296 5.99 13.76 -40.15
C GLY A 296 5.52 14.84 -41.13
N ASP A 297 6.10 14.82 -42.34
CA ASP A 297 6.11 15.87 -43.36
C ASP A 297 4.85 16.75 -43.51
N THR A 298 5.14 18.02 -43.76
CA THR A 298 4.35 19.27 -43.74
C THR A 298 3.09 19.35 -44.64
N ALA A 299 2.32 18.29 -44.85
CA ALA A 299 1.17 18.34 -45.77
C ALA A 299 -0.21 17.97 -45.20
N ALA A 300 -0.34 17.42 -43.99
CA ALA A 300 -1.67 17.15 -43.40
C ALA A 300 -1.61 16.97 -41.86
N THR A 301 -1.34 18.04 -41.12
CA THR A 301 -1.30 18.00 -39.65
C THR A 301 -2.67 18.33 -39.05
N SER A 302 -3.58 17.36 -39.01
CA SER A 302 -4.68 17.41 -38.03
C SER A 302 -4.09 17.06 -36.66
N PRO A 303 -4.13 17.96 -35.65
CA PRO A 303 -3.62 17.64 -34.33
C PRO A 303 -4.42 16.46 -33.75
N SER A 304 -3.75 15.35 -33.44
CA SER A 304 -4.37 14.27 -32.69
C SER A 304 -4.46 14.68 -31.22
N ILE A 305 -5.69 14.87 -30.75
CA ILE A 305 -5.97 15.05 -29.33
C ILE A 305 -5.89 13.67 -28.68
N GLY A 306 -5.09 13.56 -27.64
CA GLY A 306 -4.96 12.38 -26.81
C GLY A 306 -5.40 12.62 -25.38
N LEU A 307 -5.80 11.55 -24.71
CA LEU A 307 -6.07 11.50 -23.28
C LEU A 307 -5.11 10.50 -22.66
N GLN A 308 -4.38 10.93 -21.63
CA GLN A 308 -3.51 10.09 -20.84
C GLN A 308 -4.18 9.83 -19.49
N LEU A 309 -4.49 8.57 -19.18
CA LEU A 309 -4.99 8.14 -17.88
C LEU A 309 -3.84 7.48 -17.13
N GLN A 310 -3.34 8.16 -16.10
CA GLN A 310 -2.35 7.65 -15.15
C GLN A 310 -3.10 7.11 -13.93
N LEU A 311 -2.93 5.84 -13.58
CA LEU A 311 -3.46 5.27 -12.34
C LEU A 311 -2.33 5.18 -11.31
N ALA A 312 -2.65 5.53 -10.06
CA ALA A 312 -1.70 5.56 -8.95
C ALA A 312 -0.44 6.44 -9.19
N PRO A 313 -0.54 7.67 -9.73
CA PRO A 313 0.63 8.52 -9.94
C PRO A 313 1.28 8.88 -8.62
N THR A 314 2.58 8.60 -8.50
CA THR A 314 3.34 8.84 -7.28
C THR A 314 4.56 9.68 -7.58
N THR A 315 4.75 10.74 -6.81
CA THR A 315 5.97 11.57 -6.87
C THR A 315 6.88 11.23 -5.70
N VAL A 316 8.05 10.69 -6.02
CA VAL A 316 9.08 10.30 -5.06
C VAL A 316 10.20 11.34 -5.11
N ALA A 317 10.50 11.97 -3.99
CA ALA A 317 11.70 12.80 -3.86
C ALA A 317 12.94 11.90 -3.85
N PHE A 318 13.89 12.15 -4.74
CA PHE A 318 15.14 11.39 -4.79
C PHE A 318 16.00 11.73 -3.56
N PRO A 319 16.52 10.73 -2.82
CA PRO A 319 17.28 10.98 -1.60
C PRO A 319 18.74 11.39 -1.86
N VAL A 320 19.04 12.01 -3.02
CA VAL A 320 20.38 12.50 -3.40
C VAL A 320 20.29 14.01 -3.65
N GLY A 321 21.01 14.81 -2.86
CA GLY A 321 20.96 16.28 -2.88
C GLY A 321 19.89 16.86 -1.93
N ASP A 322 19.51 18.12 -2.12
CA ASP A 322 18.54 18.88 -1.28
C ASP A 322 17.08 18.37 -1.35
N HIS A 323 16.82 17.12 -1.74
CA HIS A 323 15.47 16.56 -1.95
C HIS A 323 14.60 17.36 -2.96
N ARG A 324 15.24 18.18 -3.81
CA ARG A 324 14.56 19.02 -4.82
C ARG A 324 14.28 18.31 -6.14
N ILE A 325 14.85 17.12 -6.33
CA ILE A 325 14.67 16.31 -7.53
C ILE A 325 13.58 15.28 -7.22
N CYS A 326 12.49 15.31 -7.98
CA CYS A 326 11.37 14.38 -7.84
C CYS A 326 11.24 13.51 -9.08
N ALA A 327 11.02 12.21 -8.90
CA ALA A 327 10.65 11.29 -9.96
C ALA A 327 9.15 10.97 -9.84
N GLY A 328 8.39 11.21 -10.91
CA GLY A 328 7.02 10.73 -11.05
C GLY A 328 7.01 9.30 -11.57
N VAL A 329 6.30 8.40 -10.90
CA VAL A 329 6.08 7.01 -11.34
C VAL A 329 4.59 6.72 -11.28
N ASP A 330 4.05 6.23 -12.40
CA ASP A 330 2.65 5.85 -12.52
C ASP A 330 2.55 4.32 -12.60
N LEU A 331 1.57 3.72 -11.92
CA LEU A 331 1.38 2.26 -11.93
C LEU A 331 0.83 1.78 -13.29
N PHE A 332 -0.14 2.51 -13.84
CA PHE A 332 -0.63 2.29 -15.18
C PHE A 332 -0.70 3.62 -15.90
N ASN A 333 -0.27 3.64 -17.16
CA ASN A 333 -0.35 4.81 -18.00
C ASN A 333 -1.01 4.41 -19.32
N PHE A 334 -2.29 4.74 -19.46
CA PHE A 334 -3.04 4.49 -20.68
C PHE A 334 -3.05 5.75 -21.53
N VAL A 335 -2.56 5.59 -22.76
CA VAL A 335 -2.50 6.67 -23.74
C VAL A 335 -3.53 6.40 -24.81
N PHE A 336 -4.61 7.17 -24.82
CA PHE A 336 -5.63 7.14 -25.86
C PHE A 336 -5.33 8.26 -26.85
N ALA A 337 -4.95 7.94 -28.08
CA ALA A 337 -4.76 8.92 -29.13
C ALA A 337 -5.89 8.84 -30.15
N TYR A 338 -6.66 9.92 -30.33
CA TYR A 338 -7.65 9.99 -31.41
C TYR A 338 -6.99 10.60 -32.65
N ARG A 339 -6.85 9.78 -33.70
CA ARG A 339 -6.44 10.28 -35.02
C ARG A 339 -7.69 10.62 -35.80
N GLN A 340 -7.91 11.90 -36.08
CA GLN A 340 -8.94 12.32 -37.01
C GLN A 340 -8.50 11.87 -38.42
N GLN A 341 -9.09 10.79 -38.93
CA GLN A 341 -8.95 10.45 -40.34
C GLN A 341 -9.67 11.53 -41.15
N SER A 342 -8.92 12.33 -41.90
CA SER A 342 -9.50 13.13 -42.98
C SER A 342 -10.13 12.17 -43.98
N GLY A 343 -11.46 12.04 -43.92
CA GLY A 343 -12.22 11.24 -44.87
C GLY A 343 -12.09 11.84 -46.26
N ASN A 344 -11.31 11.20 -47.15
CA ASN A 344 -11.46 11.40 -48.57
C ASN A 344 -12.80 10.77 -49.00
N ARG A 345 -13.87 11.55 -48.92
CA ARG A 345 -15.06 11.32 -49.75
C ARG A 345 -14.73 11.81 -51.16
N ASN A 346 -14.15 10.92 -51.97
CA ASN A 346 -14.21 11.09 -53.42
C ASN A 346 -15.13 10.02 -53.99
N SER A 347 -16.17 10.56 -54.64
CA SER A 347 -17.16 9.94 -55.54
C SER A 347 -16.58 8.97 -56.54
#